data_AF-A0A7V9MHV9-F1
#
_entry.id   AF-A0A7V9MHV9-F1
#
_cell.length_a   1.000
_cell.length_b   1.000
_cell.length_c   1.000
_cell.angle_alpha   90.00
_cell.angle_beta   90.00
_cell.angle_gamma   90.00
#
_symmetry.space_group_name_H-M   'P 1'
#
loop_
_entity.id
_entity.type
_entity.pdbx_description
1 polymer ?
#
loop_
_entity_poly.entity_id
_entity_poly.type
_entity_poly.pdbx_seq_one_letter_code
_entity_poly.pdbx_strand_id
1 'polypeptide(L)' 'RTRMLEDLSRTFAENGINILEARCTVDHPMVKNRFVVEVGDAQALKACVARLRNVESVFDAYRVTPTG' A
#
# COMPACT_ATOMS: atom_id res chain seq x y z
N ARG A 1 -2.51 -16.47 -1.78
CA ARG A 1 -2.68 -15.68 -3.03
C ARG A 1 -1.32 -15.11 -3.41
N THR A 2 -0.75 -15.54 -4.54
CA THR A 2 0.71 -15.46 -4.78
C THR A 2 1.19 -14.14 -5.41
N ARG A 3 0.30 -13.19 -5.74
CA ARG A 3 0.65 -11.94 -6.47
C ARG A 3 0.31 -10.63 -5.76
N MET A 4 -0.12 -10.68 -4.50
CA MET A 4 -0.56 -9.47 -3.79
C MET A 4 0.54 -8.40 -3.73
N LEU A 5 1.78 -8.78 -3.42
CA LEU A 5 2.89 -7.83 -3.36
C LEU A 5 3.22 -7.19 -4.72
N GLU A 6 3.04 -7.94 -5.81
CA GLU A 6 3.23 -7.45 -7.17
C GLU A 6 2.18 -6.39 -7.52
N ASP A 7 0.90 -6.69 -7.28
CA ASP A 7 -0.21 -5.76 -7.56
C ASP A 7 -0.09 -4.46 -6.74
N LEU A 8 0.31 -4.58 -5.48
CA LEU A 8 0.59 -3.43 -4.61
C LEU A 8 1.76 -2.60 -5.15
N SER A 9 2.88 -3.24 -5.48
CA SER A 9 4.09 -2.55 -5.98
C SER A 9 3.85 -1.86 -7.32
N ARG A 10 3.10 -2.51 -8.22
CA ARG A 10 2.66 -1.93 -9.50
C ARG A 10 1.80 -0.68 -9.29
N THR A 11 0.86 -0.75 -8.35
CA THR A 11 0.01 0.40 -8.01
C THR A 11 0.85 1.59 -7.51
N PHE A 12 1.86 1.36 -6.68
CA PHE A 12 2.76 2.45 -6.24
C PHE A 12 3.53 3.06 -7.41
N ALA A 13 4.10 2.22 -8.28
CA ALA A 13 4.86 2.66 -9.45
C ALA A 13 4.02 3.50 -10.42
N GLU A 14 2.78 3.10 -10.70
CA GLU A 14 1.84 3.84 -11.57
C GLU A 14 1.45 5.23 -11.05
N ASN A 15 1.61 5.47 -9.74
CA ASN A 15 1.32 6.76 -9.11
C ASN A 15 2.59 7.58 -8.82
N GLY A 16 3.77 7.13 -9.28
CA GLY A 16 5.04 7.81 -9.04
C GLY A 16 5.43 7.86 -7.55
N ILE A 17 5.00 6.87 -6.76
CA ILE A 17 5.25 6.80 -5.32
C ILE A 17 6.46 5.88 -5.08
N ASN A 18 7.45 6.39 -4.35
CA ASN A 18 8.64 5.62 -4.00
C ASN A 18 8.42 4.89 -2.67
N ILE A 19 8.81 3.62 -2.61
CA ILE A 19 8.74 2.82 -1.38
C ILE A 19 10.05 2.97 -0.62
N LEU A 20 9.97 3.50 0.60
CA LEU A 20 11.11 3.64 1.50
C LEU A 20 11.28 2.42 2.41
N GLU A 21 10.15 1.82 2.80
CA GLU A 21 10.12 0.64 3.65
C GLU A 21 8.89 -0.20 3.33
N ALA A 22 9.04 -1.52 3.33
CA ALA A 22 7.94 -2.46 3.23
C ALA A 22 8.03 -3.49 4.37
N ARG A 23 6.97 -3.58 5.18
CA ARG A 23 6.83 -4.60 6.21
C ARG A 23 5.64 -5.49 5.89
N CYS A 24 5.87 -6.80 5.88
CA CYS A 24 4.82 -7.80 5.79
C CYS A 24 4.76 -8.55 7.12
N THR A 25 3.58 -8.58 7.73
CA THR A 25 3.31 -9.34 8.95
C THR A 25 2.13 -10.25 8.73
N VAL A 26 2.22 -11.48 9.23
CA VAL A 26 1.18 -12.49 9.12
C VAL A 26 0.58 -12.71 10.49
N ASP A 27 -0.73 -12.55 10.58
CA ASP A 27 -1.52 -12.67 11.79
C ASP A 27 -2.76 -13.49 11.42
N HIS A 28 -2.64 -14.82 11.53
CA HIS A 28 -3.59 -15.77 10.95
C HIS A 28 -5.03 -15.45 11.39
N PRO A 29 -5.99 -15.28 10.46
CA PRO A 29 -5.95 -15.65 9.03
C PRO A 29 -5.54 -14.52 8.06
N MET A 30 -5.07 -13.38 8.55
CA MET A 30 -4.83 -12.16 7.77
C MET A 30 -3.33 -11.92 7.48
N VAL A 31 -3.05 -11.25 6.36
CA VAL A 31 -1.73 -10.69 6.05
C VAL A 31 -1.84 -9.17 6.06
N LYS A 32 -0.94 -8.51 6.80
CA LYS A 32 -0.87 -7.04 6.90
C LYS A 32 0.39 -6.56 6.20
N ASN A 33 0.22 -5.77 5.13
CA ASN A 33 1.31 -5.08 4.45
C ASN A 33 1.31 -3.60 4.87
N ARG A 34 2.45 -3.11 5.37
CA ARG A 34 2.67 -1.70 5.71
C ARG A 34 3.80 -1.16 4.84
N PHE A 35 3.54 -0.05 4.17
CA PHE A 35 4.52 0.63 3.34
C PHE A 35 4.77 2.03 3.90
N VAL A 36 6.04 2.37 4.08
CA VAL A 36 6.47 3.76 4.24
C VAL A 36 6.84 4.23 2.85
N VAL A 37 6.23 5.34 2.43
CA VAL A 37 6.37 5.85 1.07
C VAL A 37 6.76 7.31 1.08
N GLU A 38 7.55 7.71 0.09
CA GLU A 38 7.79 9.10 -0.26
C GLU A 38 6.76 9.52 -1.32
N VAL A 39 6.08 10.63 -1.06
CA VAL A 39 5.06 11.17 -1.95
C VAL A 39 5.16 12.68 -1.97
N GLY A 40 5.17 13.26 -3.18
CA GLY A 40 5.26 14.70 -3.36
C GLY A 40 3.94 15.45 -3.14
N ASP A 41 2.79 14.77 -3.27
CA ASP A 41 1.45 15.38 -3.15
C ASP A 41 0.45 14.45 -2.44
N ALA A 42 -0.35 15.03 -1.54
CA ALA A 42 -1.40 14.33 -0.82
C ALA A 42 -2.54 13.85 -1.74
N GLN A 43 -2.80 14.49 -2.89
CA GLN A 43 -3.82 13.99 -3.83
C GLN A 43 -3.38 12.68 -4.48
N ALA A 44 -2.11 12.58 -4.90
CA ALA A 44 -1.52 11.34 -5.41
C ALA A 44 -1.64 10.19 -4.39
N LEU A 45 -1.37 10.47 -3.11
CA LEU A 45 -1.54 9.49 -2.05
C LEU A 45 -3.01 9.04 -1.89
N LYS A 46 -3.96 9.98 -1.93
CA LYS A 46 -5.39 9.67 -1.83
C LYS A 46 -5.86 8.81 -3.01
N ALA A 47 -5.42 9.12 -4.22
CA ALA A 47 -5.72 8.35 -5.42
C ALA A 47 -5.12 6.93 -5.34
N CYS A 48 -3.87 6.81 -4.87
CA CYS A 48 -3.22 5.53 -4.65
C CYS A 48 -3.99 4.68 -3.63
N VAL A 49 -4.37 5.22 -2.47
CA VAL A 49 -5.16 4.49 -1.45
C VAL A 49 -6.50 4.03 -2.03
N ALA A 50 -7.17 4.86 -2.83
CA ALA A 50 -8.42 4.47 -3.49
C ALA A 50 -8.21 3.32 -4.49
N ARG A 51 -7.13 3.34 -5.28
CA ARG A 51 -6.77 2.24 -6.19
C ARG A 51 -6.45 0.95 -5.45
N LEU A 52 -5.69 1.02 -4.35
CA LEU A 52 -5.36 -0.12 -3.51
C LEU A 52 -6.61 -0.82 -2.97
N ARG A 53 -7.65 -0.08 -2.60
CA ARG A 53 -8.95 -0.64 -2.16
C ARG A 53 -9.70 -1.41 -3.26
N ASN A 54 -9.42 -1.12 -4.52
CA ASN A 54 -10.04 -1.80 -5.66
C ASN A 54 -9.29 -3.07 -6.08
N VAL A 55 -8.11 -3.35 -5.51
CA VAL A 55 -7.39 -4.60 -5.75
C VAL A 55 -8.17 -5.74 -5.09
N GLU A 56 -8.57 -6.75 -5.87
CA GLU A 56 -9.45 -7.85 -5.46
C GLU A 56 -9.06 -8.54 -4.13
N SER A 57 -7.76 -8.55 -3.82
CA SER A 57 -7.20 -9.23 -2.65
C SER A 57 -7.05 -8.33 -1.41
N VAL A 58 -7.32 -7.04 -1.52
CA VAL A 58 -7.19 -6.06 -0.44
C VAL A 58 -8.51 -5.98 0.32
N PHE A 59 -8.48 -6.31 1.60
CA PHE A 59 -9.64 -6.17 2.48
C PHE A 59 -9.88 -4.72 2.89
N ASP A 60 -8.82 -4.02 3.30
CA ASP A 60 -8.84 -2.59 3.61
C ASP A 60 -7.46 -1.97 3.34
N ALA A 61 -7.47 -0.69 2.97
CA ALA A 61 -6.26 0.12 2.78
C ALA A 61 -6.52 1.55 3.27
N TYR A 62 -5.58 2.09 4.04
CA TYR A 62 -5.68 3.43 4.60
C TYR A 62 -4.30 4.03 4.85
N ARG A 63 -4.23 5.36 4.89
CA ARG A 63 -3.02 6.09 5.28
C ARG A 63 -2.85 6.02 6.80
N VAL A 64 -1.64 5.73 7.26
CA VAL A 64 -1.24 5.89 8.66
C VAL A 64 -0.19 7.00 8.74
N THR A 65 -0.41 7.98 9.60
CA THR A 65 0.62 8.97 9.93
C THR A 65 1.60 8.30 10.90
N PRO A 66 2.91 8.27 10.61
CA PRO A 66 3.89 7.78 11.57
C PRO A 66 3.81 8.61 12.85
N THR A 67 3.47 7.98 13.97
CA THR A 67 3.73 8.55 15.29
C THR A 67 5.20 8.29 15.56
N GLY A 68 6.02 9.34 15.46
CA GLY A 68 7.41 9.30 15.91
C GLY A 68 7.51 8.95 17.39
#